data_AF-A0A6C0DF97-F1
#
_entry.id   AF-A0A6C0DF97-F1
#
_cell.length_a   1.000
_cell.length_b   1.000
_cell.length_c   1.000
_cell.angle_alpha   90.00
_cell.angle_beta   90.00
_cell.angle_gamma   90.00
#
_symmetry.space_group_name_H-M   'P 1'
#
loop_
_entity.id
_entity.type
_entity.pdbx_description
1 polymer ?
#
loop_
_entity_poly.entity_id
_entity_poly.type
_entity_poly.pdbx_seq_one_letter_code
_entity_poly.pdbx_strand_id
1 'polypeptide(L)'
;MPPWLPWIFVGGLAFMALSFIASKYQDKPHKNISFAQDFISGGIVIALLGSLVPDAFPAFPVALNDLKLPSMTKLVQVDDDLDIQVGPLRR
;
A
#
# COMPACT_ATOMS: atom_id res chain seq x y z
N MET A 1 -3.09 15.99 5.23
CA MET A 1 -3.32 14.54 5.45
C MET A 1 -3.23 14.27 6.94
N PRO A 2 -4.06 13.38 7.50
CA PRO A 2 -3.96 13.01 8.91
C PRO A 2 -2.57 12.45 9.22
N PRO A 3 -1.94 12.83 10.35
CA PRO A 3 -0.58 12.42 10.67
C PRO A 3 -0.37 10.91 10.71
N TRP A 4 -1.42 10.15 11.04
CA TRP A 4 -1.43 8.68 11.11
C TRP A 4 -1.50 7.98 9.74
N LEU A 5 -1.88 8.68 8.67
CA LEU A 5 -2.14 8.06 7.36
C LEU A 5 -0.88 7.44 6.72
N PRO A 6 0.30 8.09 6.73
CA PRO A 6 1.54 7.46 6.25
C PRO A 6 1.96 6.23 7.09
N TRP A 7 1.62 6.21 8.37
CA TRP A 7 1.96 5.10 9.27
C TRP A 7 1.20 3.81 8.94
N ILE A 8 0.10 3.87 8.16
CA ILE A 8 -0.61 2.69 7.66
C ILE A 8 0.32 1.83 6.81
N PHE A 9 1.11 2.45 5.93
CA PHE A 9 2.08 1.73 5.10
C PHE A 9 3.18 1.08 5.95
N VAL A 10 3.72 1.83 6.92
CA VAL A 10 4.76 1.35 7.82
C VAL A 10 4.24 0.18 8.68
N GLY A 11 3.05 0.31 9.25
CA GLY A 11 2.45 -0.73 10.08
C GLY A 11 2.00 -1.95 9.28
N GLY A 12 1.47 -1.77 8.08
CA GLY A 12 1.16 -2.89 7.17
C GLY A 12 2.43 -3.68 6.82
N LEU A 13 3.54 -2.99 6.52
CA LEU A 13 4.81 -3.63 6.19
C LEU A 13 5.43 -4.32 7.41
N ALA A 14 5.31 -3.73 8.61
CA ALA A 14 5.72 -4.36 9.86
C ALA A 14 4.94 -5.64 10.16
N PHE A 15 3.61 -5.63 9.96
CA PHE A 15 2.76 -6.82 10.10
C PHE A 15 3.12 -7.91 9.10
N MET A 16 3.37 -7.53 7.85
CA MET A 16 3.83 -8.46 6.80
C MET A 16 5.17 -9.12 7.18
N ALA A 17 6.12 -8.35 7.74
CA ALA A 17 7.40 -8.86 8.21
C ALA A 17 7.26 -9.76 9.45
N LEU A 18 6.39 -9.39 10.39
CA LEU A 18 6.06 -10.21 11.56
C LEU A 18 5.42 -11.55 11.15
N SER A 19 4.49 -11.53 10.19
CA SER A 19 3.90 -12.75 9.62
C SER A 19 4.93 -13.59 8.88
N PHE A 20 5.87 -12.98 8.15
CA PHE A 20 6.98 -13.71 7.54
C PHE A 20 7.84 -14.44 8.59
N ILE A 21 8.16 -13.76 9.69
CA ILE A 21 8.92 -14.36 10.79
C ILE A 21 8.10 -15.47 11.46
N ALA A 22 6.83 -15.23 11.75
CA ALA A 22 5.93 -16.20 12.35
C ALA A 22 5.77 -17.46 11.48
N SER A 23 5.66 -17.28 10.15
CA SER A 23 5.68 -18.38 9.17
C SER A 23 6.89 -19.27 9.32
N LYS A 24 8.06 -18.65 9.47
CA LYS A 24 9.33 -19.35 9.52
C LYS A 24 9.46 -20.20 10.79
N TYR A 25 8.86 -19.76 11.90
CA TYR A 25 8.84 -20.52 13.15
C TYR A 25 7.76 -21.60 13.21
N GLN A 26 6.69 -21.47 12.41
CA GLN A 26 5.59 -22.44 12.41
C GLN A 26 5.76 -23.58 11.40
N ASP A 27 6.84 -23.57 10.59
CA ASP A 27 7.08 -24.53 9.48
C ASP A 27 5.86 -24.73 8.55
N LYS A 28 4.96 -23.73 8.51
CA LYS A 28 3.77 -23.76 7.65
C LYS A 28 4.07 -22.98 6.38
N PRO A 29 3.82 -23.56 5.20
CA PRO A 29 4.00 -22.84 3.94
C PRO A 29 3.04 -21.65 3.92
N HIS A 30 3.59 -20.44 4.05
CA HIS A 30 2.80 -19.22 3.91
C HIS A 30 2.46 -19.00 2.44
N LYS A 31 1.16 -18.89 2.16
CA LYS A 31 0.66 -18.58 0.83
C LYS A 31 0.87 -17.09 0.56
N ASN A 32 1.21 -16.73 -0.67
CA ASN A 32 1.38 -15.33 -1.10
C ASN A 32 0.14 -14.46 -0.82
N ILE A 33 -1.06 -15.04 -0.86
CA ILE A 33 -2.32 -14.36 -0.51
C ILE A 33 -2.36 -13.92 0.97
N SER A 34 -1.69 -14.67 1.86
CA SER A 34 -1.60 -14.36 3.29
C SER A 34 -0.81 -13.07 3.51
N PHE A 35 0.24 -12.83 2.72
CA PHE A 35 1.03 -11.59 2.84
C PHE A 35 0.22 -10.33 2.52
N ALA A 36 -0.60 -10.38 1.47
CA ALA A 36 -1.48 -9.26 1.14
C ALA A 36 -2.51 -9.03 2.26
N GLN A 37 -3.06 -10.11 2.82
CA GLN A 37 -4.00 -10.04 3.94
C GLN A 37 -3.35 -9.51 5.22
N ASP A 38 -2.11 -9.89 5.51
CA ASP A 38 -1.37 -9.44 6.68
C ASP A 38 -1.01 -7.96 6.57
N PHE A 39 -0.68 -7.49 5.36
CA PHE A 39 -0.49 -6.07 5.09
C PHE A 39 -1.79 -5.27 5.28
N ILE A 40 -2.90 -5.74 4.71
CA ILE A 40 -4.21 -5.06 4.82
C ILE A 40 -4.67 -5.03 6.28
N SER A 41 -4.56 -6.14 6.99
CA SER A 41 -4.96 -6.23 8.41
C SER A 41 -4.10 -5.34 9.30
N GLY A 42 -2.77 -5.32 9.12
CA GLY A 42 -1.88 -4.38 9.80
C GLY A 42 -2.21 -2.92 9.50
N GLY A 43 -2.54 -2.61 8.25
CA GLY A 43 -2.97 -1.27 7.85
C GLY A 43 -4.29 -0.82 8.52
N ILE A 44 -5.27 -1.72 8.61
CA ILE A 44 -6.55 -1.45 9.30
C ILE A 44 -6.31 -1.20 10.79
N VAL A 45 -5.44 -1.98 11.44
CA VAL A 45 -5.11 -1.78 12.87
C VAL A 45 -4.54 -0.38 13.10
N ILE A 46 -3.62 0.09 12.25
CA ILE A 46 -3.06 1.44 12.36
C ILE A 46 -4.10 2.51 12.04
N ALA A 47 -4.96 2.30 11.04
CA ALA A 47 -6.01 3.26 10.71
C ALA A 47 -7.02 3.43 11.87
N LEU A 48 -7.42 2.32 12.49
CA LEU A 48 -8.28 2.35 13.68
C LEU A 48 -7.57 2.99 14.86
N LEU A 49 -6.30 2.65 15.11
CA LEU A 49 -5.53 3.24 16.20
C LEU A 49 -5.31 4.75 16.00
N GLY A 50 -5.03 5.19 14.77
CA GLY A 50 -4.88 6.60 14.43
C GLY A 50 -6.19 7.38 14.45
N SER A 51 -7.32 6.71 14.18
CA SER A 51 -8.65 7.29 14.35
C SER A 51 -9.06 7.41 15.82
N LEU A 52 -8.68 6.43 16.66
CA LEU A 52 -9.09 6.38 18.06
C LEU A 52 -8.17 7.22 18.95
N VAL A 53 -6.87 7.21 18.65
CA VAL A 53 -5.81 7.92 19.38
C VAL A 53 -4.95 8.69 18.37
N PRO A 54 -5.41 9.87 17.93
CA PRO A 54 -4.70 10.65 16.90
C PRO A 54 -3.30 11.12 17.35
N ASP A 55 -3.08 11.25 18.67
CA ASP A 55 -1.80 11.66 19.26
C ASP A 55 -0.78 10.52 19.43
N ALA A 56 -1.17 9.27 19.15
CA ALA A 56 -0.25 8.13 19.26
C ALA A 56 0.86 8.16 18.20
N PHE A 57 0.64 8.89 17.09
CA PHE A 57 1.54 8.92 15.96
C PHE A 57 2.23 10.27 15.84
N PRO A 58 3.57 10.32 15.93
CA PRO A 58 4.30 11.55 15.68
C PRO A 58 4.15 11.98 14.22
N ALA A 59 4.36 13.27 13.96
CA ALA A 59 4.43 13.78 12.61
C ALA A 59 5.48 13.00 11.81
N PHE A 60 5.09 12.51 10.64
CA PHE A 60 5.96 11.69 9.81
C PHE A 60 7.18 12.55 9.37
N PRO A 61 8.42 12.08 9.58
CA PRO A 61 9.63 12.89 9.43
C PRO A 61 9.99 13.24 7.98
N VAL A 62 9.30 12.65 7.01
CA VAL A 62 9.53 12.88 5.58
C VAL A 62 8.25 13.44 4.95
N ALA A 63 8.31 14.64 4.39
CA ALA A 63 7.20 15.10 3.56
C ALA A 63 7.09 14.16 2.36
N LEU A 64 5.92 13.53 2.14
CA LEU A 64 5.68 12.68 0.96
C LEU A 64 6.01 13.38 -0.37
N ASN A 65 6.11 14.72 -0.37
CA ASN A 65 6.52 15.53 -1.51
C ASN A 65 8.00 15.31 -1.92
N ASP A 66 8.87 14.91 -0.99
CA ASP A 66 10.28 14.62 -1.26
C ASP A 66 10.50 13.16 -1.65
N LEU A 67 9.58 12.26 -1.29
CA LEU A 67 9.50 10.94 -1.89
C LEU A 67 8.89 11.09 -3.29
N LYS A 68 9.73 11.14 -4.32
CA LYS A 68 9.32 10.85 -5.70
C LYS A 68 8.88 9.39 -5.83
N LEU A 69 7.78 9.02 -5.17
CA LEU A 69 7.06 7.79 -5.45
C LEU A 69 6.54 7.92 -6.88
N PRO A 70 6.80 6.95 -7.78
CA PRO A 70 6.12 6.92 -9.05
C PRO A 70 4.61 6.93 -8.74
N SER A 71 3.94 7.99 -9.18
CA SER A 71 2.51 8.20 -8.98
C SER A 71 1.77 6.89 -9.25
N MET A 72 1.06 6.35 -8.26
CA MET A 72 0.22 5.14 -8.44
C MET A 72 -0.78 5.30 -9.60
N THR A 73 -1.08 6.54 -9.99
CA THR A 73 -1.86 6.86 -11.20
C THR A 73 -1.25 6.23 -12.47
N LYS A 74 0.08 6.09 -12.55
CA LYS A 74 0.76 5.48 -13.69
C LYS A 74 0.67 3.94 -13.73
N LEU A 75 0.33 3.28 -12.63
CA LEU A 75 0.14 1.82 -12.60
C LEU A 75 -1.29 1.41 -13.00
N VAL A 76 -2.26 2.34 -12.93
CA VAL A 76 -3.63 2.13 -13.40
C VAL A 76 -3.76 2.47 -14.89
N GLN A 77 -2.84 3.23 -15.45
CA GLN A 77 -2.82 3.63 -16.86
C GLN A 77 -2.06 2.62 -17.73
N VAL A 78 -2.40 1.35 -17.58
CA VAL A 78 -2.02 0.27 -18.51
C VAL A 78 -3.25 0.05 -19.41
N ASP A 79 -3.07 0.34 -20.70
CA ASP A 79 -3.96 0.04 -21.84
C ASP A 79 -5.04 1.07 -22.27
N ASP A 80 -4.66 2.33 -22.55
CA ASP A 80 -5.38 3.17 -23.54
C ASP A 80 -4.63 3.24 -24.90
N ASP A 81 -3.44 2.64 -25.03
CA ASP A 81 -2.69 2.60 -26.31
C ASP A 81 -3.15 1.46 -27.26
N LEU A 82 -4.28 0.82 -26.97
CA LEU A 82 -4.96 -0.16 -27.83
C LEU A 82 -6.20 0.42 -28.54
N ASP A 83 -6.28 1.74 -28.68
CA ASP A 83 -7.26 2.41 -29.53
C ASP A 83 -6.91 2.18 -31.01
N ILE A 84 -7.42 1.07 -31.54
CA ILE A 84 -7.56 0.82 -32.97
C ILE A 84 -8.31 2.02 -33.58
N GLN A 85 -7.56 2.86 -34.28
CA GLN A 85 -8.09 3.99 -35.03
C GLN A 85 -8.90 3.48 -36.24
N VAL A 86 -10.21 3.30 -36.06
CA VAL A 86 -11.19 3.06 -37.15
C VAL A 86 -12.01 4.32 -37.43
N GLY A 87 -11.32 5.41 -37.78
CA GLY A 87 -11.93 6.60 -38.38
C GLY A 87 -11.88 6.56 -39.91
N PRO A 88 -12.81 7.20 -40.65
CA PRO A 88 -12.87 7.08 -42.10
C PRO A 88 -11.65 7.70 -42.81
N LEU A 89 -11.22 7.04 -43.89
CA LEU A 89 -10.10 7.42 -44.77
C LEU A 89 -10.28 8.87 -45.26
N ARG A 90 -9.43 9.80 -44.81
CA ARG A 90 -9.35 11.13 -45.42
C ARG A 90 -8.51 10.99 -46.69
N ARG A 91 -9.14 11.21 -47.86
CA ARG A 91 -8.45 11.45 -49.13
C ARG A 91 -7.59 12.70 -49.05
#